data_AF-A0A6B3FUB6-F1
#
_entry.id   AF-A0A6B3FUB6-F1
#
_cell.length_a   1.000
_cell.length_b   1.000
_cell.length_c   1.000
_cell.angle_alpha   90.00
_cell.angle_beta   90.00
_cell.angle_gamma   90.00
#
_symmetry.space_group_name_H-M   'P 1'
#
loop_
_entity.id
_entity.type
_entity.pdbx_description
1 polymer ?
#
loop_
_entity_poly.entity_id
_entity_poly.type
_entity_poly.pdbx_seq_one_letter_code
_entity_poly.pdbx_strand_id
1 'polypeptide(L)'
;ALAGAVGTVAAAAPGSRLNLLLTDGRSVAATTWGDTLFHREGPAGGRVVASEPYDDEPGWRAVPDRTLLLADAQEVTLLPLKEPSA
;
A
#
# COMPACT_ATOMS: atom_id res chain seq x y z
N ALA A 1 -1.34 -13.00 4.21
CA ALA A 1 -0.93 -13.62 2.93
C ALA A 1 -0.03 -12.68 2.11
N LEU A 2 -0.52 -11.49 1.68
CA LEU A 2 0.25 -10.56 0.84
C LEU A 2 1.63 -10.18 1.41
N ALA A 3 1.71 -9.76 2.68
CA ALA A 3 2.97 -9.43 3.35
C ALA A 3 4.01 -10.58 3.29
N GLY A 4 3.55 -11.81 3.47
CA GLY A 4 4.42 -13.00 3.38
C GLY A 4 4.94 -13.21 1.97
N ALA A 5 4.07 -13.09 0.96
CA ALA A 5 4.46 -13.21 -0.44
C ALA A 5 5.48 -12.14 -0.84
N VAL A 6 5.27 -10.88 -0.45
CA VAL A 6 6.23 -9.79 -0.67
C VAL A 6 7.57 -10.10 0.01
N GLY A 7 7.55 -10.57 1.26
CA GLY A 7 8.77 -10.97 1.96
C GLY A 7 9.53 -12.11 1.25
N THR A 8 8.83 -13.12 0.75
CA THR A 8 9.44 -14.22 -0.02
C THR A 8 10.09 -13.73 -1.31
N VAL A 9 9.40 -12.87 -2.08
CA VAL A 9 9.96 -12.33 -3.34
C VAL A 9 11.13 -11.40 -3.06
N ALA A 10 11.03 -10.54 -2.04
CA ALA A 10 12.12 -9.64 -1.65
C ALA A 10 13.40 -10.40 -1.26
N ALA A 11 13.27 -11.55 -0.59
CA ALA A 11 14.41 -12.41 -0.26
C ALA A 11 15.00 -13.10 -1.50
N ALA A 12 14.14 -13.57 -2.41
CA ALA A 12 14.57 -14.29 -3.61
C ALA A 12 15.16 -13.37 -4.70
N ALA A 13 14.71 -12.12 -4.77
CA ALA A 13 15.16 -11.13 -5.74
C ALA A 13 15.40 -9.77 -5.07
N PRO A 14 16.52 -9.61 -4.33
CA PRO A 14 16.88 -8.36 -3.68
C PRO A 14 16.90 -7.17 -4.66
N GLY A 15 16.42 -6.01 -4.21
CA GLY A 15 16.31 -4.80 -5.03
C GLY A 15 15.05 -4.72 -5.91
N SER A 16 14.18 -5.73 -5.88
CA SER A 16 12.88 -5.68 -6.55
C SER A 16 11.99 -4.57 -5.96
N ARG A 17 11.28 -3.86 -6.83
CA ARG A 17 10.16 -2.99 -6.44
C ARG A 17 8.90 -3.83 -6.39
N LEU A 18 8.22 -3.82 -5.24
CA LEU A 18 7.08 -4.70 -4.96
C LEU A 18 5.85 -3.86 -4.55
N ASN A 19 5.53 -2.87 -5.39
CA ASN A 19 4.36 -2.01 -5.23
C ASN A 19 3.14 -2.72 -5.80
N LEU A 20 2.34 -3.35 -4.95
CA LEU A 20 1.19 -4.15 -5.35
C LEU A 20 -0.08 -3.50 -4.84
N LEU A 21 -1.17 -3.59 -5.60
CA LEU A 21 -2.50 -3.15 -5.18
C LEU A 21 -3.51 -4.23 -5.57
N LEU A 22 -4.19 -4.78 -4.58
CA LEU A 22 -5.18 -5.84 -4.74
C LEU A 22 -6.49 -5.43 -4.07
N THR A 23 -7.60 -5.88 -4.61
CA THR A 23 -8.92 -5.67 -4.02
C THR A 23 -9.83 -6.87 -4.22
N ASP A 24 -10.71 -7.12 -3.25
CA ASP A 24 -11.82 -8.08 -3.33
C ASP A 24 -13.17 -7.39 -3.67
N GLY A 25 -13.14 -6.10 -4.02
CA GLY A 25 -14.32 -5.28 -4.27
C GLY A 25 -14.92 -4.63 -3.01
N ARG A 26 -14.43 -4.97 -1.82
CA ARG A 26 -14.85 -4.33 -0.54
C ARG A 26 -13.69 -3.71 0.22
N SER A 27 -12.49 -4.24 0.03
CA SER A 27 -11.27 -3.81 0.69
C SER A 27 -10.12 -3.72 -0.29
N VAL A 28 -9.09 -2.94 0.07
CA VAL A 28 -7.83 -2.82 -0.66
C VAL A 28 -6.71 -3.31 0.26
N ALA A 29 -5.84 -4.14 -0.28
CA ALA A 29 -4.54 -4.46 0.31
C ALA A 29 -3.45 -4.02 -0.67
N ALA A 30 -2.53 -3.19 -0.20
CA ALA A 30 -1.47 -2.64 -1.04
C ALA A 30 -0.13 -2.60 -0.31
N THR A 31 0.97 -2.62 -1.05
CA THR A 31 2.30 -2.50 -0.49
C THR A 31 3.03 -1.32 -1.08
N THR A 32 3.72 -0.56 -0.23
CA THR A 32 4.75 0.40 -0.63
C THR A 32 6.10 -0.30 -0.50
N TRP A 33 6.80 -0.49 -1.61
CA TRP A 33 8.13 -1.13 -1.62
C TRP A 33 9.00 -0.65 -2.78
N GLY A 34 9.82 0.36 -2.52
CA GLY A 34 10.75 0.94 -3.49
C GLY A 34 10.08 1.79 -4.57
N ASP A 35 8.84 2.19 -4.37
CA ASP A 35 8.08 3.14 -5.21
C ASP A 35 7.04 3.88 -4.35
N THR A 36 6.31 4.84 -4.92
CA THR A 36 5.33 5.67 -4.20
C THR A 36 3.95 5.02 -4.08
N LEU A 37 3.26 5.36 -3.00
CA LEU A 37 1.85 5.05 -2.80
C LEU A 37 1.23 6.11 -1.88
N PHE A 38 0.01 6.53 -2.20
CA PHE A 38 -0.75 7.51 -1.46
C PHE A 38 -2.16 6.99 -1.21
N HIS A 39 -2.78 7.50 -0.15
CA HIS A 39 -4.18 7.27 0.13
C HIS A 39 -4.90 8.56 0.50
N ARG A 40 -6.22 8.57 0.28
CA ARG A 40 -7.10 9.68 0.63
C ARG A 40 -8.50 9.15 0.97
N GLU A 41 -9.23 9.87 1.81
CA GLU A 41 -10.68 9.65 1.94
C GLU A 41 -11.36 9.94 0.59
N GLY A 42 -12.20 9.01 0.15
CA GLY A 42 -12.92 9.12 -1.12
C GLY A 42 -14.34 9.68 -0.94
N PRO A 43 -15.01 9.99 -2.05
CA PRO A 43 -16.43 10.36 -2.03
C PRO A 43 -17.29 9.30 -1.32
N ALA A 44 -18.40 9.74 -0.72
CA ALA A 44 -19.37 8.87 -0.04
C ALA A 44 -18.77 7.96 1.05
N GLY A 45 -17.68 8.39 1.68
CA GLY A 45 -17.01 7.64 2.74
C GLY A 45 -16.10 6.52 2.23
N GLY A 46 -15.85 6.41 0.92
CA GLY A 46 -14.93 5.43 0.36
C GLY A 46 -13.45 5.73 0.67
N ARG A 47 -12.54 4.93 0.13
CA ARG A 47 -11.09 5.19 0.18
C ARG A 47 -10.50 5.15 -1.21
N VAL A 48 -9.56 6.05 -1.44
CA VAL A 48 -8.75 6.12 -2.65
C VAL A 48 -7.34 5.69 -2.29
N VAL A 49 -6.78 4.78 -3.08
CA VAL A 49 -5.38 4.38 -3.01
C VAL A 49 -4.82 4.51 -4.42
N ALA A 50 -3.73 5.23 -4.58
CA ALA A 50 -3.11 5.52 -5.87
C ALA A 50 -1.59 5.63 -5.75
N SER A 51 -0.86 5.38 -6.83
CA SER A 51 0.60 5.56 -6.84
C SER A 51 1.00 7.01 -6.55
N GLU A 52 0.24 7.96 -7.09
CA GLU A 52 0.45 9.40 -6.91
C GLU A 52 -0.91 10.10 -6.78
N PRO A 53 -0.98 11.28 -6.13
CA PRO A 53 -2.16 12.15 -6.19
C PRO A 53 -2.55 12.45 -7.63
N TYR A 54 -3.82 12.22 -8.00
CA TYR A 54 -4.31 12.52 -9.34
C TYR A 54 -4.94 13.91 -9.48
N ASP A 55 -4.97 14.67 -8.39
CA ASP A 55 -5.46 16.04 -8.29
C ASP A 55 -4.72 16.78 -7.17
N ASP A 56 -4.90 18.09 -7.09
CA ASP A 56 -4.28 18.97 -6.08
C ASP A 56 -5.19 19.18 -4.85
N GLU A 57 -6.26 18.40 -4.74
CA GLU A 57 -7.20 18.51 -3.62
C GLU A 57 -6.54 18.02 -2.31
N PRO A 58 -6.83 18.66 -1.17
CA PRO A 58 -6.18 18.33 0.09
C PRO A 58 -6.53 16.92 0.58
N GLY A 59 -5.73 16.41 1.52
CA GLY A 59 -6.02 15.16 2.23
C GLY A 59 -5.34 13.91 1.69
N TRP A 60 -4.60 14.02 0.58
CA TRP A 60 -3.64 12.98 0.18
C TRP A 60 -2.59 12.77 1.26
N ARG A 61 -2.32 11.50 1.58
CA ARG A 61 -1.32 11.08 2.55
C ARG A 61 -0.40 10.05 1.91
N ALA A 62 0.90 10.33 1.94
CA ALA A 62 1.90 9.37 1.49
C ALA A 62 1.94 8.17 2.44
N VAL A 63 2.03 6.98 1.87
CA VAL A 63 2.28 5.74 2.62
C VAL A 63 3.79 5.58 2.74
N PRO A 64 4.35 5.38 3.96
CA PRO A 64 5.77 5.16 4.13
C PRO A 64 6.27 3.94 3.34
N ASP A 65 7.52 3.96 2.90
CA ASP A 65 8.12 2.78 2.27
C ASP A 65 8.11 1.57 3.21
N ARG A 66 8.18 0.37 2.64
CA ARG A 66 8.10 -0.93 3.34
C ARG A 66 6.89 -1.04 4.25
N THR A 67 5.72 -0.68 3.72
CA THR A 67 4.45 -0.69 4.46
C THR A 67 3.40 -1.49 3.72
N LEU A 68 2.64 -2.30 4.46
CA LEU A 68 1.36 -2.86 4.01
C LEU A 68 0.26 -1.87 4.39
N LEU A 69 -0.47 -1.38 3.40
CA LEU A 69 -1.72 -0.66 3.56
C LEU A 69 -2.89 -1.65 3.50
N LEU A 70 -3.79 -1.56 4.47
CA LEU A 70 -5.10 -2.20 4.44
C LEU A 70 -6.15 -1.10 4.53
N ALA A 71 -7.11 -1.08 3.61
CA ALA A 71 -8.19 -0.11 3.61
C ALA A 71 -9.54 -0.77 3.34
N ASP A 72 -10.56 -0.32 4.05
CA ASP A 72 -11.96 -0.60 3.75
C ASP A 72 -12.76 0.71 3.73
N ALA A 73 -14.09 0.67 3.81
CA ALA A 73 -14.90 1.89 3.80
C ALA A 73 -14.75 2.72 5.09
N GLN A 74 -14.22 2.14 6.16
CA GLN A 74 -14.21 2.70 7.50
C GLN A 74 -12.84 3.26 7.86
N GLU A 75 -11.76 2.56 7.52
CA GLU A 75 -10.43 2.95 7.96
C GLU A 75 -9.31 2.58 7.00
N VAL A 76 -8.12 3.12 7.30
CA VAL A 76 -6.86 2.75 6.68
C VAL A 76 -5.90 2.37 7.79
N THR A 77 -5.37 1.16 7.72
CA THR A 77 -4.32 0.68 8.62
C THR A 77 -3.02 0.55 7.86
N LEU A 78 -1.94 1.05 8.46
CA LEU A 78 -0.58 0.96 7.93
C LEU A 78 0.25 0.07 8.83
N LEU A 79 0.78 -1.03 8.27
CA LEU A 79 1.57 -2.02 8.98
C LEU A 79 2.99 -2.08 8.38
N PRO A 80 4.04 -1.78 9.16
CA PRO A 80 5.41 -1.94 8.69
C PRO A 80 5.69 -3.37 8.26
N LEU A 81 6.31 -3.54 7.10
CA LEU A 81 6.84 -4.80 6.61
C LEU A 81 8.29 -4.93 7.06
N LYS A 82 8.63 -6.10 7.61
CA LYS A 82 10.04 -6.41 7.91
C LYS A 82 10.79 -6.57 6.59
N GLU A 83 11.96 -5.95 6.49
CA GLU A 83 12.91 -6.37 5.48
C GLU A 83 13.29 -7.84 5.74
N PRO A 84 13.48 -8.66 4.69
CA PRO A 84 14.11 -9.95 4.87
C PRO A 84 15.48 -9.72 5.50
N SER A 85 15.84 -10.52 6.49
CA SER A 85 17.24 -10.58 6.92
C SER A 85 18.08 -10.94 5.70
N ALA A 86 19.14 -10.17 5.47
CA ALA A 86 20.19 -10.51 4.51
C ALA A 86 20.83 -11.86 4.85
#